data_AF-A0A6V0V8R5-F1
#
_entry.id   AF-A0A6V0V8R5-F1
#
_cell.length_a   1.000
_cell.length_b   1.000
_cell.length_c   1.000
_cell.angle_alpha   90.00
_cell.angle_beta   90.00
_cell.angle_gamma   90.00
#
_symmetry.space_group_name_H-M   'P 1'
#
loop_
_entity.id
_entity.type
_entity.pdbx_description
1 polymer ?
#
loop_
_entity_poly.entity_id
_entity_poly.type
_entity_poly.pdbx_seq_one_letter_code
_entity_poly.pdbx_strand_id
1 'polypeptide(L)'
;MTAKEVVEEDAATAPESETATAEEEAIDLEARAIAEAMQSADASYVPSPSLLSADDSAPLLAQVDGPDLTIFNSKPNVYQAKAVPVHLRAKLDIPIHVSAGGSVVEYEINTDLYDIGFGVTAEREEGITNVKEKSRVDSHLEPVTGKFLVGSVPCALVFSFDNEYSWFREKKVSYKITVTPPNVENVVTGRRLRAKKALEAVKKDQTEMDERYETVAQKRSELEDAILRLERELTEKKKSMDVVAKEEKWLDKKLAVRKEQITMLSQRLKNGWADEKSEK
;
A
#
# COMPACT_ATOMS: atom_id res chain seq x y z
N MET A 1 -60.48 47.30 -55.48
CA MET A 1 -61.58 46.50 -54.91
C MET A 1 -61.75 45.33 -55.86
N THR A 2 -61.34 44.10 -55.55
CA THR A 2 -61.55 43.31 -54.34
C THR A 2 -60.43 42.29 -54.19
N ALA A 3 -59.92 42.16 -52.97
CA ALA A 3 -58.98 41.13 -52.54
C ALA A 3 -59.75 39.88 -52.08
N LYS A 4 -59.17 38.69 -52.31
CA LYS A 4 -59.41 37.46 -51.55
C LYS A 4 -58.20 36.55 -51.77
N GLU A 5 -57.24 36.55 -50.84
CA GLU A 5 -57.22 35.76 -49.60
C GLU A 5 -56.55 34.41 -49.87
N VAL A 6 -55.23 34.42 -49.63
CA VAL A 6 -54.31 33.30 -49.57
C VAL A 6 -54.13 33.00 -48.09
N VAL A 7 -54.41 31.77 -47.66
CA VAL A 7 -54.00 31.22 -46.36
C VAL A 7 -53.66 29.75 -46.62
N GLU A 8 -52.39 29.41 -46.84
CA GLU A 8 -51.33 29.08 -45.87
C GLU A 8 -51.41 27.65 -45.34
N GLU A 9 -50.36 26.89 -45.65
CA GLU A 9 -50.08 25.51 -45.28
C GLU A 9 -49.70 25.42 -43.79
N ASP A 10 -50.44 24.61 -43.01
CA ASP A 10 -49.98 24.20 -41.69
C ASP A 10 -48.94 23.07 -41.84
N ALA A 11 -47.67 23.45 -41.74
CA ALA A 11 -46.55 22.55 -41.56
C ALA A 11 -46.51 22.03 -40.11
N ALA A 12 -46.60 20.71 -39.97
CA ALA A 12 -46.35 20.00 -38.73
C ALA A 12 -44.94 20.32 -38.20
N THR A 13 -44.88 20.99 -37.05
CA THR A 13 -43.64 21.24 -36.30
C THR A 13 -43.44 20.11 -35.29
N ALA A 14 -42.32 19.43 -35.40
CA ALA A 14 -41.90 18.31 -34.56
C ALA A 14 -41.50 18.74 -33.12
N PRO A 15 -41.49 17.81 -32.14
CA PRO A 15 -41.09 18.07 -30.76
C PRO A 15 -39.57 17.90 -30.60
N GLU A 16 -38.80 18.98 -30.64
CA GLU A 16 -37.33 18.94 -30.43
C GLU A 16 -36.89 19.42 -29.04
N SER A 17 -37.81 19.86 -28.16
CA SER A 17 -37.45 20.49 -26.88
C SER A 17 -37.47 19.59 -25.65
N GLU A 18 -38.10 18.42 -25.70
CA GLU A 18 -38.22 17.51 -24.52
C GLU A 18 -37.03 16.55 -24.37
N THR A 19 -36.31 16.27 -25.47
CA THR A 19 -35.17 15.35 -25.46
C THR A 19 -33.92 15.97 -24.82
N ALA A 20 -33.69 17.27 -25.03
CA ALA A 20 -32.53 17.98 -24.46
C ALA A 20 -32.58 18.05 -22.93
N THR A 21 -33.77 18.26 -22.35
CA THR A 21 -33.94 18.30 -20.88
C THR A 21 -33.74 16.94 -20.22
N ALA A 22 -34.14 15.86 -20.89
CA ALA A 22 -33.97 14.50 -20.37
C ALA A 22 -32.50 14.05 -20.40
N GLU A 23 -31.73 14.47 -21.40
CA GLU A 23 -30.29 14.20 -21.48
C GLU A 23 -29.50 14.96 -20.41
N GLU A 24 -29.84 16.23 -20.16
CA GLU A 24 -29.22 17.03 -19.08
C GLU A 24 -29.49 16.43 -17.70
N GLU A 25 -30.74 16.02 -17.41
CA GLU A 25 -31.09 15.37 -16.14
C GLU A 25 -30.33 14.04 -15.95
N ALA A 26 -30.14 13.27 -17.02
CA ALA A 26 -29.38 12.02 -16.96
C ALA A 26 -27.90 12.28 -16.62
N ILE A 27 -27.27 13.30 -17.23
CA ILE A 27 -25.89 13.69 -16.94
C ILE A 27 -25.74 14.13 -15.47
N ASP A 28 -26.70 14.89 -14.94
CA ASP A 28 -26.69 15.34 -13.55
C ASP A 28 -26.84 14.17 -12.55
N LEU A 29 -27.73 13.22 -12.85
CA LEU A 29 -27.89 12.02 -12.04
C LEU A 29 -26.62 11.16 -12.04
N GLU A 30 -25.96 11.03 -13.18
CA GLU A 30 -24.68 10.33 -13.28
C GLU A 30 -23.57 11.04 -12.50
N ALA A 31 -23.44 12.35 -12.64
CA ALA A 31 -22.46 13.14 -11.90
C ALA A 31 -22.65 13.00 -10.39
N ARG A 32 -23.91 12.98 -9.93
CA ARG A 32 -24.27 12.74 -8.54
C ARG A 32 -23.90 11.32 -8.08
N ALA A 33 -24.18 10.30 -8.88
CA ALA A 33 -23.83 8.92 -8.57
C ALA A 33 -22.31 8.71 -8.48
N ILE A 34 -21.54 9.36 -9.38
CA ILE A 34 -20.07 9.34 -9.33
C ILE A 34 -19.56 10.02 -8.06
N ALA A 35 -20.11 11.19 -7.72
CA ALA A 35 -19.73 11.90 -6.50
C ALA A 35 -20.04 11.09 -5.24
N GLU A 36 -21.19 10.41 -5.18
CA GLU A 36 -21.57 9.53 -4.07
C GLU A 36 -20.62 8.32 -3.97
N ALA A 37 -20.30 7.67 -5.09
CA ALA A 37 -19.35 6.57 -5.12
C ALA A 37 -17.95 6.99 -4.65
N MET A 38 -17.47 8.16 -5.08
CA MET A 38 -16.19 8.74 -4.62
C MET A 38 -16.22 9.04 -3.13
N GLN A 39 -17.29 9.66 -2.63
CA GLN A 39 -17.45 9.97 -1.20
C GLN A 39 -17.49 8.69 -0.35
N SER A 40 -18.17 7.65 -0.80
CA SER A 40 -18.22 6.35 -0.11
C SER A 40 -16.84 5.69 -0.03
N ALA A 41 -16.08 5.71 -1.12
CA ALA A 41 -14.71 5.22 -1.13
C ALA A 41 -13.79 6.03 -0.19
N ASP A 42 -13.87 7.35 -0.22
CA ASP A 42 -13.07 8.22 0.65
C ASP A 42 -13.49 8.14 2.13
N ALA A 43 -14.78 7.88 2.41
CA ALA A 43 -15.28 7.68 3.76
C ALA A 43 -14.83 6.34 4.38
N SER A 44 -14.58 5.34 3.54
CA SER A 44 -14.04 4.03 3.93
C SER A 44 -12.51 3.97 3.87
N TYR A 45 -11.85 5.10 3.61
CA TYR A 45 -10.39 5.19 3.59
C TYR A 45 -9.78 4.77 4.93
N VAL A 46 -8.82 3.86 4.87
CA VAL A 46 -7.99 3.43 5.99
C VAL A 46 -6.53 3.43 5.52
N PRO A 47 -5.62 4.21 6.15
CA PRO A 47 -4.22 4.17 5.79
C PRO A 47 -3.63 2.78 6.07
N SER A 48 -2.71 2.33 5.22
CA SER A 48 -2.11 1.00 5.39
C SER A 48 -1.22 0.95 6.64
N PRO A 49 -1.07 -0.22 7.29
CA PRO A 49 -0.19 -0.35 8.45
C PRO A 49 1.25 0.07 8.16
N SER A 50 1.75 -0.21 6.95
CA SER A 50 3.09 0.17 6.51
C SER A 50 3.30 1.69 6.45
N LEU A 51 2.25 2.45 6.12
CA LEU A 51 2.31 3.91 6.08
C LEU A 51 2.22 4.52 7.47
N LEU A 52 1.47 3.90 8.39
CA LEU A 52 1.44 4.32 9.79
C LEU A 52 2.75 4.03 10.51
N SER A 53 3.42 2.93 10.16
CA SER A 53 4.71 2.53 10.75
C SER A 53 5.93 3.20 10.10
N ALA A 54 5.74 4.08 9.11
CA ALA A 54 6.85 4.72 8.42
C ALA A 54 7.52 5.76 9.33
N ASP A 55 8.85 5.88 9.23
CA ASP A 55 9.62 6.90 9.97
C ASP A 55 9.39 8.32 9.43
N ASP A 56 8.80 8.44 8.24
CA ASP A 56 8.52 9.70 7.57
C ASP A 56 7.01 9.91 7.39
N SER A 57 6.57 11.14 7.57
CA SER A 57 5.19 11.58 7.37
C SER A 57 4.81 11.78 5.89
N ALA A 58 5.81 11.99 5.01
CA ALA A 58 5.57 12.33 3.61
C ALA A 58 4.73 11.30 2.83
N PRO A 59 4.94 9.98 2.97
CA PRO A 59 4.14 8.97 2.26
C PRO A 59 2.65 9.01 2.61
N LEU A 60 2.32 9.19 3.89
CA LEU A 60 0.93 9.30 4.33
C LEU A 60 0.27 10.57 3.78
N LEU A 61 0.97 11.70 3.84
CA LEU A 61 0.48 12.97 3.32
C LEU A 61 0.28 12.90 1.80
N ALA A 62 1.23 12.33 1.06
CA ALA A 62 1.11 12.14 -0.38
C ALA A 62 -0.13 11.31 -0.77
N GLN A 63 -0.45 10.25 0.00
CA GLN A 63 -1.65 9.45 -0.24
C GLN A 63 -2.94 10.23 0.04
N VAL A 64 -2.97 11.02 1.12
CA VAL A 64 -4.15 11.82 1.50
C VAL A 64 -4.37 12.96 0.49
N ASP A 65 -3.31 13.68 0.14
CA ASP A 65 -3.33 14.83 -0.76
C ASP A 65 -3.68 14.40 -2.19
N GLY A 66 -3.17 13.27 -2.67
CA GLY A 66 -3.45 12.80 -4.03
C GLY A 66 -2.91 13.75 -5.11
N PRO A 67 -3.55 13.83 -6.29
CA PRO A 67 -2.99 14.54 -7.45
C PRO A 67 -2.97 16.06 -7.23
N ASP A 68 -1.86 16.74 -7.53
CA ASP A 68 -1.70 18.18 -7.36
C ASP A 68 -2.70 18.98 -8.21
N LEU A 69 -3.50 19.82 -7.56
CA LEU A 69 -4.54 20.64 -8.20
C LEU A 69 -3.95 21.75 -9.08
N THR A 70 -2.70 22.16 -8.85
CA THR A 70 -2.06 23.20 -9.67
C THR A 70 -1.71 22.71 -11.08
N ILE A 71 -1.46 21.40 -11.22
CA ILE A 71 -1.10 20.73 -12.48
C ILE A 71 -2.29 19.92 -13.02
N PHE A 72 -3.38 19.81 -12.26
CA PHE A 72 -4.53 18.98 -12.60
C PHE A 72 -5.24 19.48 -13.86
N ASN A 73 -5.15 18.69 -14.93
CA ASN A 73 -5.90 18.95 -16.15
C ASN A 73 -7.32 18.40 -15.99
N SER A 74 -8.32 19.29 -15.96
CA SER A 74 -9.73 18.91 -15.91
C SER A 74 -10.30 18.50 -17.28
N LYS A 75 -9.54 18.64 -18.37
CA LYS A 75 -10.01 18.31 -19.70
C LYS A 75 -10.01 16.80 -19.94
N PRO A 76 -11.03 16.26 -20.64
CA PRO A 76 -11.05 14.86 -21.00
C PRO A 76 -9.96 14.54 -22.03
N ASN A 77 -9.29 13.40 -21.85
CA ASN A 77 -8.34 12.87 -22.81
C ASN A 77 -9.05 11.89 -23.73
N VAL A 78 -8.99 12.13 -25.04
CA VAL A 78 -9.65 11.27 -26.05
C VAL A 78 -8.59 10.52 -26.84
N TYR A 79 -8.65 9.20 -26.79
CA TYR A 79 -7.83 8.27 -27.54
C TYR A 79 -8.70 7.65 -28.63
N GLN A 80 -8.45 8.02 -29.88
CA GLN A 80 -9.26 7.53 -31.00
C GLN A 80 -8.37 7.07 -32.15
N ALA A 81 -8.78 5.99 -32.80
CA ALA A 81 -8.21 5.56 -34.06
C ALA A 81 -9.29 4.91 -34.91
N LYS A 82 -9.14 5.05 -36.23
CA LYS A 82 -10.07 4.50 -37.22
C LYS A 82 -9.40 3.39 -38.01
N ALA A 83 -10.12 2.30 -38.21
CA ALA A 83 -9.71 1.19 -39.07
C ALA A 83 -8.30 0.64 -38.77
N VAL A 84 -7.95 0.49 -37.49
CA VAL A 84 -6.70 -0.11 -37.04
C VAL A 84 -6.70 -1.60 -37.38
N PRO A 85 -5.74 -2.09 -38.18
CA PRO A 85 -5.69 -3.50 -38.55
C PRO A 85 -5.20 -4.35 -37.38
N VAL A 86 -5.96 -5.38 -37.04
CA VAL A 86 -5.59 -6.45 -36.11
C VAL A 86 -5.38 -7.72 -36.93
N HIS A 87 -4.12 -8.07 -37.13
CA HIS A 87 -3.72 -9.19 -38.00
C HIS A 87 -4.30 -10.52 -37.50
N LEU A 88 -4.34 -11.50 -38.40
CA LEU A 88 -4.70 -12.88 -38.06
C LEU A 88 -3.76 -13.45 -37.01
N ARG A 89 -4.33 -14.22 -36.07
CA ARG A 89 -3.60 -14.79 -34.94
C ARG A 89 -2.84 -13.76 -34.07
N ALA A 90 -3.28 -12.50 -34.08
CA ALA A 90 -2.63 -11.43 -33.35
C ALA A 90 -3.59 -10.72 -32.38
N LYS A 91 -3.00 -9.94 -31.49
CA LYS A 91 -3.68 -9.11 -30.49
C LYS A 91 -3.18 -7.68 -30.62
N LEU A 92 -4.08 -6.71 -30.43
CA LEU A 92 -3.78 -5.30 -30.32
C LEU A 92 -4.12 -4.84 -28.91
N ASP A 93 -3.13 -4.31 -28.20
CA ASP A 93 -3.28 -3.76 -26.85
C ASP A 93 -3.06 -2.24 -26.87
N ILE A 94 -4.00 -1.52 -26.28
CA ILE A 94 -3.96 -0.06 -26.15
C ILE A 94 -3.82 0.28 -24.66
N PRO A 95 -2.59 0.56 -24.18
CA PRO A 95 -2.35 0.94 -22.79
C PRO A 95 -2.64 2.44 -22.59
N ILE A 96 -3.46 2.75 -21.59
CA ILE A 96 -3.82 4.10 -21.18
C ILE A 96 -3.48 4.28 -19.71
N HIS A 97 -2.58 5.21 -19.42
CA HIS A 97 -2.16 5.52 -18.04
C HIS A 97 -3.16 6.48 -17.39
N VAL A 98 -3.72 6.07 -16.25
CA VAL A 98 -4.64 6.89 -15.46
C VAL A 98 -4.00 7.17 -14.10
N SER A 99 -3.74 8.45 -13.84
CA SER A 99 -3.11 8.93 -12.60
C SER A 99 -4.11 9.43 -11.56
N ALA A 100 -5.33 9.82 -11.97
CA ALA A 100 -6.35 10.39 -11.10
C ALA A 100 -7.48 9.39 -10.82
N GLY A 101 -7.64 9.01 -9.56
CA GLY A 101 -8.76 8.19 -9.09
C GLY A 101 -10.06 8.98 -9.15
N GLY A 102 -11.18 8.30 -9.40
CA GLY A 102 -12.46 8.93 -9.70
C GLY A 102 -12.59 9.41 -11.15
N SER A 103 -11.64 9.07 -12.02
CA SER A 103 -11.79 9.32 -13.46
C SER A 103 -12.85 8.40 -14.06
N VAL A 104 -13.66 8.93 -14.97
CA VAL A 104 -14.66 8.18 -15.71
C VAL A 104 -14.07 7.80 -17.06
N VAL A 105 -14.11 6.52 -17.38
CA VAL A 105 -13.65 6.00 -18.66
C VAL A 105 -14.84 5.53 -19.46
N GLU A 106 -15.00 6.13 -20.62
CA GLU A 106 -16.01 5.77 -21.61
C GLU A 106 -15.30 5.24 -22.84
N TYR A 107 -15.80 4.14 -23.41
CA TYR A 107 -15.27 3.61 -24.65
C TYR A 107 -16.41 3.29 -25.61
N GLU A 108 -16.11 3.44 -26.89
CA GLU A 108 -16.93 3.05 -28.02
C GLU A 108 -16.04 2.30 -29.01
N ILE A 109 -16.48 1.11 -29.42
CA ILE A 109 -15.72 0.20 -30.27
C ILE A 109 -16.61 -0.25 -31.42
N ASN A 110 -16.08 -0.18 -32.64
CA ASN A 110 -16.73 -0.63 -33.84
C ASN A 110 -15.77 -1.44 -34.72
N THR A 111 -16.26 -2.45 -35.42
CA THR A 111 -15.48 -3.26 -36.37
C THR A 111 -16.15 -3.33 -37.73
N ASP A 112 -15.40 -3.36 -38.83
CA ASP A 112 -16.00 -3.21 -40.16
C ASP A 112 -16.94 -4.36 -40.57
N LEU A 113 -16.55 -5.62 -40.35
CA LEU A 113 -17.21 -6.78 -41.00
C LEU A 113 -17.42 -8.00 -40.11
N TYR A 114 -16.63 -8.14 -39.05
CA TYR A 114 -16.62 -9.36 -38.24
C TYR A 114 -16.50 -9.01 -36.76
N ASP A 115 -16.91 -9.95 -35.91
CA ASP A 115 -16.75 -9.91 -34.46
C ASP A 115 -15.30 -9.71 -34.02
N ILE A 116 -15.01 -9.32 -32.78
CA ILE A 116 -13.63 -9.31 -32.27
C ILE A 116 -13.61 -9.73 -30.81
N GLY A 117 -12.54 -10.36 -30.34
CA GLY A 117 -12.36 -10.53 -28.90
C GLY A 117 -12.07 -9.17 -28.26
N PHE A 118 -12.80 -8.80 -27.22
CA PHE A 118 -12.58 -7.54 -26.52
C PHE A 118 -12.56 -7.75 -25.01
N GLY A 119 -11.62 -7.12 -24.33
CA GLY A 119 -11.53 -7.10 -22.87
C GLY A 119 -10.80 -5.86 -22.38
N VAL A 120 -10.97 -5.55 -21.09
CA VAL A 120 -10.31 -4.42 -20.42
C VAL A 120 -9.69 -4.91 -19.14
N THR A 121 -8.40 -4.67 -18.97
CA THR A 121 -7.65 -5.02 -17.75
C THR A 121 -7.04 -3.77 -17.15
N ALA A 122 -6.94 -3.72 -15.83
CA ALA A 122 -6.25 -2.66 -15.10
C ALA A 122 -5.00 -3.26 -14.44
N GLU A 123 -3.83 -2.83 -14.91
CA GLU A 123 -2.53 -3.21 -14.37
C GLU A 123 -2.11 -2.22 -13.28
N ARG A 124 -1.72 -2.76 -12.12
CA ARG A 124 -1.31 -2.02 -10.93
C ARG A 124 -0.07 -2.67 -10.33
N GLU A 125 0.62 -1.95 -9.44
CA GLU A 125 1.73 -2.53 -8.66
C GLU A 125 1.27 -3.73 -7.81
N GLU A 126 0.03 -3.70 -7.32
CA GLU A 126 -0.56 -4.77 -6.50
C GLU A 126 -1.03 -5.99 -7.33
N GLY A 127 -1.13 -5.87 -8.65
CA GLY A 127 -1.56 -6.94 -9.55
C GLY A 127 -2.45 -6.48 -10.72
N ILE A 128 -2.91 -7.45 -11.51
CA ILE A 128 -3.77 -7.24 -12.68
C ILE A 128 -5.21 -7.59 -12.32
N THR A 129 -6.14 -6.67 -12.57
CA THR A 129 -7.58 -6.90 -12.37
C THR A 129 -8.37 -6.78 -13.66
N ASN A 130 -9.29 -7.70 -13.90
CA ASN A 130 -10.18 -7.64 -15.05
C ASN A 130 -11.31 -6.64 -14.79
N VAL A 131 -11.37 -5.56 -15.56
CA VAL A 131 -12.46 -4.58 -15.53
C VAL A 131 -13.60 -5.04 -16.41
N LYS A 132 -13.28 -5.58 -17.59
CA LYS A 132 -14.23 -6.26 -18.48
C LYS A 132 -13.63 -7.58 -18.92
N GLU A 133 -14.35 -8.67 -18.66
CA GLU A 133 -13.94 -10.00 -19.07
C GLU A 133 -13.79 -10.07 -20.60
N LYS A 134 -12.74 -10.77 -21.03
CA LYS A 134 -12.43 -10.96 -22.44
C LYS A 134 -13.51 -11.83 -23.09
N SER A 135 -14.31 -11.27 -23.97
CA SER A 135 -15.36 -12.00 -24.70
C SER A 135 -15.41 -11.60 -26.17
N ARG A 136 -15.97 -12.47 -27.01
CA ARG A 136 -16.22 -12.13 -28.42
C ARG A 136 -17.41 -11.20 -28.48
N VAL A 137 -17.23 -10.07 -29.15
CA VAL A 137 -18.27 -9.05 -29.32
C VAL A 137 -18.55 -8.83 -30.80
N ASP A 138 -19.82 -8.76 -31.15
CA ASP A 138 -20.29 -8.50 -32.51
C ASP A 138 -20.33 -6.99 -32.82
N SER A 139 -19.21 -6.29 -32.58
CA SER A 139 -19.07 -4.85 -32.76
C SER A 139 -19.20 -4.35 -34.20
N HIS A 140 -19.53 -5.24 -35.15
CA HIS A 140 -19.78 -4.93 -36.56
C HIS A 140 -21.26 -4.76 -36.88
N LEU A 141 -22.14 -5.24 -35.98
CA LEU A 141 -23.57 -5.04 -36.09
C LEU A 141 -23.97 -3.77 -35.32
N GLU A 142 -23.47 -3.65 -34.08
CA GLU A 142 -23.72 -2.50 -33.20
C GLU A 142 -22.42 -2.10 -32.48
N PRO A 143 -22.12 -0.80 -32.37
CA PRO A 143 -20.97 -0.34 -31.60
C PRO A 143 -21.06 -0.79 -30.14
N VAL A 144 -19.97 -1.35 -29.63
CA VAL A 144 -19.88 -1.76 -28.22
C VAL A 144 -19.44 -0.55 -27.41
N THR A 145 -20.37 -0.03 -26.61
CA THR A 145 -20.10 1.05 -25.68
C THR A 145 -19.94 0.53 -24.25
N GLY A 146 -19.26 1.30 -23.41
CA GLY A 146 -19.27 1.05 -21.98
C GLY A 146 -18.64 2.20 -21.21
N LYS A 147 -19.03 2.30 -19.94
CA LYS A 147 -18.62 3.37 -19.04
C LYS A 147 -18.33 2.78 -17.66
N PHE A 148 -17.21 3.15 -17.06
CA PHE A 148 -16.86 2.72 -15.71
C PHE A 148 -16.04 3.77 -14.96
N LEU A 149 -16.11 3.72 -13.63
CA LEU A 149 -15.37 4.60 -12.72
C LEU A 149 -14.05 3.93 -12.33
N VAL A 150 -12.94 4.67 -12.42
CA VAL A 150 -11.62 4.21 -11.98
C VAL A 150 -11.48 4.48 -10.48
N GLY A 151 -11.53 3.44 -9.66
CA GLY A 151 -11.38 3.55 -8.20
C GLY A 151 -9.94 3.79 -7.75
N SER A 152 -9.04 2.83 -8.03
CA SER A 152 -7.66 2.86 -7.53
C SER A 152 -6.67 3.31 -8.62
N VAL A 153 -5.74 4.18 -8.23
CA VAL A 153 -4.67 4.75 -9.07
C VAL A 153 -3.36 4.79 -8.28
N PRO A 154 -2.18 4.88 -8.93
CA PRO A 154 -1.96 4.87 -10.39
C PRO A 154 -2.25 3.50 -11.02
N CYS A 155 -2.83 3.48 -12.23
CA CYS A 155 -3.05 2.25 -12.98
C CYS A 155 -2.91 2.44 -14.50
N ALA A 156 -2.56 1.36 -15.21
CA ALA A 156 -2.58 1.30 -16.66
C ALA A 156 -3.79 0.46 -17.11
N LEU A 157 -4.73 1.11 -17.80
CA LEU A 157 -5.87 0.43 -18.42
C LEU A 157 -5.46 -0.10 -19.80
N VAL A 158 -5.51 -1.41 -19.97
CA VAL A 158 -5.17 -2.07 -21.23
C VAL A 158 -6.45 -2.54 -21.90
N PHE A 159 -6.77 -1.88 -23.03
CA PHE A 159 -7.86 -2.27 -23.92
C PHE A 159 -7.33 -3.28 -24.92
N SER A 160 -7.80 -4.52 -24.80
CA SER A 160 -7.30 -5.66 -25.56
C SER A 160 -8.27 -6.06 -26.66
N PHE A 161 -7.81 -5.98 -27.90
CA PHE A 161 -8.50 -6.45 -29.10
C PHE A 161 -7.84 -7.72 -29.59
N ASP A 162 -8.55 -8.83 -29.47
CA ASP A 162 -8.04 -10.16 -29.74
C ASP A 162 -8.62 -10.75 -31.04
N ASN A 163 -7.72 -11.11 -31.96
CA ASN A 163 -8.02 -11.80 -33.21
C ASN A 163 -7.28 -13.15 -33.30
N GLU A 164 -6.84 -13.72 -32.17
CA GLU A 164 -6.07 -14.96 -32.11
C GLU A 164 -6.83 -16.16 -32.68
N TYR A 165 -8.16 -16.15 -32.55
CA TYR A 165 -9.04 -17.20 -33.06
C TYR A 165 -9.26 -17.16 -34.57
N SER A 166 -8.91 -16.06 -35.26
CA SER A 166 -9.10 -15.94 -36.70
C SER A 166 -7.92 -16.52 -37.47
N TRP A 167 -8.21 -17.49 -38.34
CA TRP A 167 -7.19 -18.16 -39.15
C TRP A 167 -6.99 -17.53 -40.53
N PHE A 168 -7.97 -16.80 -41.05
CA PHE A 168 -7.97 -16.32 -42.45
C PHE A 168 -8.29 -14.84 -42.61
N ARG A 169 -8.68 -14.15 -41.53
CA ARG A 169 -9.27 -12.80 -41.63
C ARG A 169 -8.56 -11.84 -40.71
N GLU A 170 -8.00 -10.79 -41.30
CA GLU A 170 -7.67 -9.55 -40.60
C GLU A 170 -8.96 -8.82 -40.23
N LYS A 171 -8.97 -8.19 -39.06
CA LYS A 171 -10.08 -7.38 -38.58
C LYS A 171 -9.63 -5.94 -38.48
N LYS A 172 -10.50 -5.00 -38.83
CA LYS A 172 -10.26 -3.56 -38.68
C LYS A 172 -11.11 -3.03 -37.56
N VAL A 173 -10.46 -2.43 -36.57
CA VAL A 173 -11.10 -1.89 -35.36
C VAL A 173 -11.04 -0.37 -35.42
N SER A 174 -12.18 0.26 -35.19
CA SER A 174 -12.26 1.68 -34.87
C SER A 174 -12.64 1.81 -33.40
N TYR A 175 -11.94 2.65 -32.66
CA TYR A 175 -12.24 2.88 -31.24
C TYR A 175 -12.15 4.35 -30.89
N LYS A 176 -12.93 4.74 -29.89
CA LYS A 176 -12.88 6.02 -29.22
C LYS A 176 -12.96 5.76 -27.72
N ILE A 177 -11.92 6.12 -26.99
CA ILE A 177 -11.82 5.97 -25.54
C ILE A 177 -11.63 7.35 -24.94
N THR A 178 -12.56 7.78 -24.11
CA THR A 178 -12.54 9.07 -23.42
C THR A 178 -12.26 8.82 -21.95
N VAL A 179 -11.20 9.45 -21.42
CA VAL A 179 -10.89 9.46 -20.00
C VAL A 179 -11.18 10.86 -19.47
N THR A 180 -12.24 10.98 -18.68
CA THR A 180 -12.66 12.23 -18.04
C THR A 180 -12.16 12.27 -16.60
N PRO A 181 -11.24 13.18 -16.26
CA PRO A 181 -10.76 13.35 -14.89
C PRO A 181 -11.90 13.73 -13.92
N PRO A 182 -11.77 13.42 -12.61
CA PRO A 182 -12.76 13.85 -11.63
C PRO A 182 -12.84 15.37 -11.54
N ASN A 183 -14.00 15.89 -11.14
CA ASN A 183 -14.15 17.31 -10.87
C ASN A 183 -13.27 17.73 -9.68
N VAL A 184 -12.69 18.93 -9.74
CA VAL A 184 -11.83 19.51 -8.70
C VAL A 184 -12.54 19.54 -7.34
N GLU A 185 -13.83 19.85 -7.32
CA GLU A 185 -14.62 19.86 -6.08
C GLU A 185 -14.72 18.49 -5.42
N ASN A 186 -14.87 17.43 -6.23
CA ASN A 186 -14.87 16.04 -5.75
C ASN A 186 -13.50 15.66 -5.19
N VAL A 187 -12.41 16.09 -5.85
CA VAL A 187 -11.05 15.86 -5.36
C VAL A 187 -10.82 16.55 -4.03
N VAL A 188 -11.23 17.83 -3.88
CA VAL A 188 -11.08 18.59 -2.64
C VAL A 188 -11.91 17.99 -1.50
N THR A 189 -13.15 17.60 -1.78
CA THR A 189 -14.03 16.95 -0.80
C THR A 189 -13.46 15.61 -0.36
N GLY A 190 -12.97 14.82 -1.31
CA GLY A 190 -12.30 13.54 -1.05
C GLY A 190 -11.05 13.69 -0.20
N ARG A 191 -10.18 14.66 -0.51
CA ARG A 191 -8.99 14.99 0.31
C ARG A 191 -9.37 15.26 1.76
N ARG A 192 -10.42 16.06 2.00
CA ARG A 192 -10.88 16.39 3.36
C ARG A 192 -11.40 15.17 4.10
N LEU A 193 -12.14 14.29 3.42
CA LEU A 193 -12.65 13.05 4.00
C LEU A 193 -11.51 12.08 4.35
N ARG A 194 -10.58 11.84 3.42
CA ARG A 194 -9.38 11.03 3.65
C ARG A 194 -8.53 11.60 4.78
N ALA A 195 -8.31 12.91 4.83
CA ALA A 195 -7.57 13.56 5.90
C ALA A 195 -8.24 13.37 7.27
N LYS A 196 -9.58 13.49 7.34
CA LYS A 196 -10.33 13.23 8.58
C LYS A 196 -10.15 11.78 9.04
N LYS A 197 -10.22 10.82 8.11
CA LYS A 197 -10.03 9.39 8.40
C LYS A 197 -8.60 9.05 8.80
N ALA A 198 -7.61 9.60 8.09
CA ALA A 198 -6.20 9.48 8.45
C ALA A 198 -5.92 10.04 9.85
N LEU A 199 -6.51 11.19 10.18
CA LEU A 199 -6.39 11.80 11.51
C LEU A 199 -6.96 10.90 12.60
N GLU A 200 -8.13 10.31 12.38
CA GLU A 200 -8.76 9.35 13.31
C GLU A 200 -7.83 8.14 13.54
N ALA A 201 -7.25 7.57 12.47
CA ALA A 201 -6.33 6.44 12.55
C ALA A 201 -5.01 6.80 13.26
N VAL A 202 -4.38 7.91 12.92
CA VAL A 202 -3.12 8.36 13.52
C VAL A 202 -3.29 8.68 15.00
N LYS A 203 -4.40 9.30 15.40
CA LYS A 203 -4.68 9.55 16.83
C LYS A 203 -4.81 8.27 17.63
N LYS A 204 -5.49 7.27 17.06
CA LYS A 204 -5.62 5.96 17.70
C LYS A 204 -4.24 5.29 17.84
N ASP A 205 -3.46 5.28 16.78
CA ASP A 205 -2.11 4.70 16.79
C ASP A 205 -1.20 5.42 17.79
N GLN A 206 -1.25 6.75 17.85
CA GLN A 206 -0.55 7.56 18.84
C GLN A 206 -0.89 7.13 20.27
N THR A 207 -2.17 6.96 20.61
CA THR A 207 -2.57 6.50 21.94
C THR A 207 -2.05 5.11 22.26
N GLU A 208 -2.07 4.18 21.29
CA GLU A 208 -1.51 2.83 21.48
C GLU A 208 0.01 2.86 21.66
N MET A 209 0.71 3.76 20.95
CA MET A 209 2.16 3.94 21.09
C MET A 209 2.53 4.56 22.44
N ASP A 210 1.76 5.53 22.92
CA ASP A 210 1.97 6.16 24.24
C ASP A 210 1.83 5.12 25.37
N GLU A 211 0.78 4.29 25.34
CA GLU A 211 0.60 3.20 26.29
C GLU A 211 1.76 2.20 26.26
N ARG A 212 2.20 1.79 25.05
CA ARG A 212 3.35 0.90 24.90
C ARG A 212 4.63 1.54 25.42
N TYR A 213 4.86 2.81 25.14
CA TYR A 213 6.01 3.55 25.62
C TYR A 213 6.06 3.58 27.15
N GLU A 214 4.94 3.83 27.82
CA GLU A 214 4.85 3.81 29.28
C GLU A 214 5.22 2.43 29.86
N THR A 215 4.69 1.35 29.28
CA THR A 215 5.02 -0.01 29.74
C THR A 215 6.50 -0.36 29.55
N VAL A 216 7.11 0.08 28.44
CA VAL A 216 8.53 -0.13 28.16
C VAL A 216 9.39 0.71 29.09
N ALA A 217 9.00 1.95 29.37
CA ALA A 217 9.69 2.82 30.31
C ALA A 217 9.68 2.25 31.74
N GLN A 218 8.54 1.70 32.18
CA GLN A 218 8.45 1.01 33.48
C GLN A 218 9.38 -0.21 33.54
N LYS A 219 9.33 -1.09 32.54
CA LYS A 219 10.23 -2.26 32.47
C LYS A 219 11.70 -1.87 32.44
N ARG A 220 12.03 -0.78 31.74
CA ARG A 220 13.39 -0.25 31.73
C ARG A 220 13.84 0.15 33.13
N SER A 221 12.98 0.86 33.89
CA SER A 221 13.28 1.22 35.28
C SER A 221 13.48 -0.01 36.17
N GLU A 222 12.62 -1.02 36.05
CA GLU A 222 12.75 -2.27 36.82
C GLU A 222 14.06 -3.00 36.52
N LEU A 223 14.46 -3.05 35.25
CA LEU A 223 15.72 -3.66 34.83
C LEU A 223 16.93 -2.83 35.32
N GLU A 224 16.85 -1.50 35.29
CA GLU A 224 17.89 -0.63 35.85
C GLU A 224 18.07 -0.88 37.36
N ASP A 225 16.98 -1.02 38.13
CA ASP A 225 17.03 -1.36 39.55
C ASP A 225 17.61 -2.76 39.81
N ALA A 226 17.25 -3.74 38.97
CA ALA A 226 17.79 -5.10 39.06
C ALA A 226 19.30 -5.14 38.79
N ILE A 227 19.77 -4.37 37.79
CA ILE A 227 21.21 -4.22 37.50
C ILE A 227 21.93 -3.67 38.74
N LEU A 228 21.43 -2.59 39.33
CA LEU A 228 22.05 -1.99 40.53
C LEU A 228 22.11 -2.97 41.70
N ARG A 229 21.09 -3.81 41.88
CA ARG A 229 21.08 -4.84 42.92
C ARG A 229 22.15 -5.90 42.66
N LEU A 230 22.21 -6.43 41.44
CA LEU A 230 23.19 -7.45 41.05
C LEU A 230 24.62 -6.92 41.16
N GLU A 231 24.87 -5.65 40.81
CA GLU A 231 26.17 -5.02 41.00
C GLU A 231 26.59 -5.02 42.48
N ARG A 232 25.68 -4.70 43.41
CA ARG A 232 25.97 -4.77 44.86
C ARG A 232 26.29 -6.20 45.29
N GLU A 233 25.47 -7.17 44.92
CA GLU A 233 25.71 -8.59 45.24
C GLU A 233 27.08 -9.06 44.71
N LEU A 234 27.45 -8.63 43.49
CA LEU A 234 28.73 -8.96 42.88
C LEU A 234 29.90 -8.35 43.68
N THR A 235 29.77 -7.11 44.15
CA THR A 235 30.80 -6.49 45.01
C THR A 235 30.96 -7.20 46.36
N GLU A 236 29.86 -7.65 46.98
CA GLU A 236 29.91 -8.41 48.23
C GLU A 236 30.55 -9.78 48.04
N LYS A 237 30.16 -10.50 46.98
CA LYS A 237 30.75 -11.79 46.64
C LYS A 237 32.24 -11.66 46.34
N LYS A 238 32.68 -10.61 45.64
CA LYS A 238 34.11 -10.30 45.46
C LYS A 238 34.83 -10.12 46.79
N LYS A 239 34.29 -9.34 47.73
CA LYS A 239 34.87 -9.19 49.07
C LYS A 239 34.98 -10.52 49.82
N SER A 240 33.94 -11.36 49.75
CA SER A 240 33.96 -12.69 50.38
C SER A 240 35.00 -13.62 49.74
N MET A 241 35.15 -13.57 48.42
CA MET A 241 36.17 -14.32 47.68
C MET A 241 37.58 -13.89 48.10
N ASP A 242 37.83 -12.60 48.32
CA ASP A 242 39.13 -12.12 48.78
C ASP A 242 39.48 -12.64 50.18
N VAL A 243 38.49 -12.82 51.06
CA VAL A 243 38.70 -13.41 52.39
C VAL A 243 39.09 -14.87 52.27
N VAL A 244 38.35 -15.64 51.48
CA VAL A 244 38.64 -17.07 51.24
C VAL A 244 40.00 -17.25 50.58
N ALA A 245 40.35 -16.43 49.58
CA ALA A 245 41.64 -16.48 48.91
C ALA A 245 42.82 -16.16 49.86
N LYS A 246 42.61 -15.30 50.87
CA LYS A 246 43.61 -15.05 51.91
C LYS A 246 43.76 -16.25 52.85
N GLU A 247 42.65 -16.87 53.23
CA GLU A 247 42.64 -18.07 54.07
C GLU A 247 43.31 -19.25 53.37
N GLU A 248 42.99 -19.49 52.10
CA GLU A 248 43.61 -20.51 51.25
C GLU A 248 45.14 -20.34 51.22
N LYS A 249 45.63 -19.13 50.94
CA LYS A 249 47.07 -18.82 50.96
C LYS A 249 47.72 -19.05 52.33
N TRP A 250 46.99 -18.79 53.42
CA TRP A 250 47.50 -19.04 54.77
C TRP A 250 47.57 -20.54 55.07
N LEU A 251 46.55 -21.31 54.68
CA LEU A 251 46.53 -22.77 54.81
C LEU A 251 47.65 -23.42 54.00
N ASP A 252 47.89 -22.97 52.77
CA ASP A 252 49.00 -23.46 51.94
C ASP A 252 50.36 -23.29 52.62
N LYS A 253 50.62 -22.10 53.17
CA LYS A 253 51.84 -21.84 53.95
C LYS A 253 51.95 -22.76 55.15
N LYS A 254 50.85 -22.96 55.89
CA LYS A 254 50.84 -23.88 57.04
C LYS A 254 51.09 -25.33 56.63
N LEU A 255 50.47 -25.79 55.54
CA LEU A 255 50.68 -27.14 55.02
C LEU A 255 52.15 -27.35 54.61
N ALA A 256 52.78 -26.36 53.97
CA ALA A 256 54.20 -26.42 53.64
C ALA A 256 55.08 -26.59 54.89
N VAL A 257 54.85 -25.77 55.92
CA VAL A 257 55.57 -25.87 57.21
C VAL A 257 55.34 -27.23 57.87
N ARG A 258 54.11 -27.76 57.88
CA ARG A 258 53.82 -29.08 58.46
C ARG A 258 54.51 -30.21 57.69
N LYS A 259 54.56 -30.16 56.36
CA LYS A 259 55.30 -31.12 55.53
C LYS A 259 56.79 -31.11 55.88
N GLU A 260 57.38 -29.93 56.03
CA GLU A 260 58.79 -29.77 56.41
C GLU A 260 59.05 -30.32 57.82
N GLN A 261 58.20 -29.99 58.79
CA GLN A 261 58.29 -30.52 60.16
C GLN A 261 58.20 -32.05 60.20
N ILE A 262 57.24 -32.65 59.47
CA ILE A 262 57.11 -34.11 59.34
C ILE A 262 58.41 -34.71 58.79
N THR A 263 58.99 -34.06 57.77
CA THR A 263 60.24 -34.51 57.14
C THR A 263 61.41 -34.47 58.13
N MET A 264 61.59 -33.36 58.86
CA MET A 264 62.64 -33.20 59.87
C MET A 264 62.48 -34.18 61.04
N LEU A 265 61.27 -34.35 61.58
CA LEU A 265 61.00 -35.29 62.66
C LEU A 265 61.25 -36.74 62.22
N SER A 266 60.84 -37.08 60.99
CA SER A 266 61.10 -38.40 60.41
C SER A 266 62.60 -38.68 60.22
N GLN A 267 63.38 -37.66 59.86
CA GLN A 267 64.84 -37.77 59.81
C GLN A 267 65.46 -37.97 61.20
N ARG A 268 65.00 -37.23 62.22
CA ARG A 268 65.48 -37.39 63.61
C ARG A 268 65.19 -38.78 64.15
N LEU A 269 63.98 -39.29 63.93
CA LEU A 269 63.60 -40.66 64.31
C LEU A 269 64.51 -41.73 63.68
N LYS A 270 65.01 -41.51 62.46
CA LYS A 270 65.90 -42.46 61.77
C LYS A 270 67.36 -42.33 62.20
N ASN A 271 67.85 -41.10 62.40
CA ASN A 271 69.28 -40.83 62.53
C ASN A 271 69.73 -40.57 63.99
N GLY A 272 68.78 -40.52 64.93
CA GLY A 272 68.99 -40.07 66.31
C GLY A 272 69.16 -38.56 66.41
N TRP A 273 69.21 -38.04 67.63
CA TRP A 273 69.59 -36.65 67.85
C TRP A 273 71.12 -36.49 67.89
N ALA A 274 71.60 -35.28 67.62
CA ALA A 274 73.04 -35.02 67.54
C ALA A 274 73.73 -35.14 68.92
N ASP A 275 73.01 -34.80 69.98
CA ASP A 275 73.40 -34.89 71.39
C ASP A 275 73.33 -36.32 71.96
N GLU A 276 72.46 -37.19 71.44
CA GLU A 276 72.44 -38.62 71.80
C GLU A 276 73.73 -39.36 71.43
N LYS A 277 74.49 -38.86 70.44
CA LYS A 277 75.78 -39.46 70.05
C LYS A 277 76.93 -39.09 70.98
N SER A 278 76.77 -38.11 71.87
CA SER A 278 77.81 -37.63 72.79
C SER A 278 77.79 -38.24 74.19
N GLU A 279 76.78 -39.04 74.54
CA GLU A 279 76.67 -39.72 75.85
C GLU A 279 77.16 -41.18 75.84
N LYS A 280 77.88 -41.62 74.81
CA LYS A 280 78.50 -42.95 74.75
C LYS A 280 80.01 -42.88 74.76
#